data_AF-A0A1F8Q8G0-F1
#
_entry.id   AF-A0A1F8Q8G0-F1
#
_cell.length_a   1.000
_cell.length_b   1.000
_cell.length_c   1.000
_cell.angle_alpha   90.00
_cell.angle_beta   90.00
_cell.angle_gamma   90.00
#
_symmetry.space_group_name_H-M   'P 1'
#
loop_
_entity.id
_entity.type
_entity.pdbx_description
1 polymer ?
#
loop_
_entity_poly.entity_id
_entity_poly.type
_entity_poly.pdbx_seq_one_letter_code
_entity_poly.pdbx_strand_id
1 'polypeptide(L)' 'MLSMVDEAQMELIDRLVERLERLSADSTYAHQASGLRGTLLRQLERLEAGTEVNVDELDQLVERGYEILRDAAREIGAR' A
#
# COMPACT_ATOMS: atom_id res chain seq x y z
N MET A 1 -5.25 -10.68 20.41
CA MET A 1 -4.43 -11.69 19.71
C MET A 1 -3.50 -10.89 18.82
N LEU A 2 -2.21 -10.79 19.15
CA LEU A 2 -1.23 -10.09 18.29
C LEU A 2 -1.10 -10.94 17.02
N SER A 3 -1.74 -10.53 15.93
CA SER A 3 -1.43 -11.09 14.61
C SER A 3 0.01 -10.67 14.31
N MET A 4 0.90 -11.63 14.07
CA MET A 4 2.22 -11.33 13.53
C MET A 4 2.08 -11.24 12.01
N VAL A 5 2.68 -10.23 11.40
CA VAL A 5 2.79 -10.13 9.94
C VAL A 5 3.71 -11.25 9.47
N ASP A 6 3.23 -12.09 8.55
CA ASP A 6 4.01 -13.17 7.96
C ASP A 6 4.66 -12.75 6.63
N GLU A 7 5.53 -13.61 6.10
CA GLU A 7 6.27 -13.36 4.86
C GLU A 7 5.33 -13.15 3.65
N ALA A 8 4.21 -13.87 3.61
CA ALA A 8 3.22 -13.73 2.54
C ALA A 8 2.52 -12.36 2.59
N GLN A 9 2.22 -11.87 3.78
CA GLN A 9 1.68 -10.53 3.98
C GLN A 9 2.70 -9.45 3.60
N MET A 10 3.98 -9.63 3.91
CA MET A 10 5.04 -8.71 3.45
C MET A 10 5.14 -8.68 1.93
N GLU A 11 5.14 -9.84 1.25
CA GLU A 11 5.13 -9.91 -0.21
C GLU A 11 3.91 -9.20 -0.82
N LEU A 12 2.74 -9.31 -0.19
CA LEU A 12 1.53 -8.62 -0.64
C LEU A 12 1.68 -7.09 -0.54
N ILE A 13 2.25 -6.60 0.56
CA ILE A 13 2.48 -5.17 0.77
C ILE A 13 3.51 -4.64 -0.23
N ASP A 14 4.58 -5.40 -0.49
CA ASP A 14 5.60 -5.05 -1.47
C ASP A 14 5.01 -4.93 -2.89
N ARG A 15 4.21 -5.92 -3.32
CA ARG A 15 3.47 -5.86 -4.59
C ARG A 15 2.49 -4.68 -4.67
N LEU A 16 1.89 -4.29 -3.54
CA LEU A 16 1.00 -3.14 -3.47
C LEU A 16 1.78 -1.84 -3.67
N VAL A 17 2.91 -1.67 -2.99
CA VAL A 17 3.85 -0.54 -3.16
C VAL A 17 4.28 -0.41 -4.62
N GLU A 18 4.69 -1.51 -5.23
CA GLU A 18 5.08 -1.61 -6.63
C GLU A 18 3.98 -1.17 -7.62
N ARG A 19 2.71 -1.43 -7.27
CA ARG A 19 1.57 -1.02 -8.09
C ARG A 19 1.21 0.44 -7.92
N LEU A 20 1.27 0.95 -6.69
CA LEU A 20 1.07 2.37 -6.39
C LEU A 20 2.14 3.23 -7.08
N GLU A 21 3.36 2.72 -7.21
CA GLU A 21 4.45 3.39 -7.95
C GLU A 21 4.16 3.56 -9.44
N ARG A 22 3.50 2.57 -10.05
CA ARG A 22 3.21 2.56 -11.49
C ARG A 22 1.95 3.35 -11.86
N LEU A 23 1.30 3.99 -10.89
CA LEU A 23 0.14 4.82 -11.14
C LEU A 23 0.56 6.05 -11.96
N SER A 24 -0.17 6.35 -13.04
CA SER A 24 0.16 7.49 -13.90
C SER A 24 0.14 8.80 -13.12
N ALA A 25 1.12 9.68 -13.39
CA ALA A 25 1.16 11.03 -12.84
C ALA A 25 -0.07 11.87 -13.21
N ASP A 26 -0.74 11.53 -14.32
CA ASP A 26 -1.96 12.18 -14.79
C ASP A 26 -3.23 11.64 -14.13
N SER A 27 -3.13 10.64 -13.25
CA SER A 27 -4.30 10.17 -12.50
C SER A 27 -4.68 11.16 -11.40
N THR A 28 -5.98 11.32 -11.21
CA THR A 28 -6.55 12.07 -10.08
C THR A 28 -6.05 11.53 -8.72
N TYR A 29 -5.65 10.26 -8.67
CA TYR A 29 -5.20 9.58 -7.45
C TYR A 29 -3.68 9.56 -7.26
N ALA A 30 -2.89 10.16 -8.16
CA ALA A 30 -1.42 10.07 -8.14
C ALA A 30 -0.80 10.59 -6.83
N HIS A 31 -1.30 11.71 -6.31
CA HIS A 31 -0.82 12.27 -5.05
C HIS A 31 -1.09 11.35 -3.85
N GLN A 32 -2.30 10.79 -3.78
CA GLN A 32 -2.69 9.86 -2.72
C GLN A 32 -1.86 8.57 -2.78
N ALA A 33 -1.65 8.03 -4.00
CA ALA A 33 -0.82 6.84 -4.22
C ALA A 33 0.62 7.06 -3.75
N SER A 34 1.22 8.21 -4.08
CA SER A 34 2.59 8.54 -3.67
C SER A 34 2.75 8.62 -2.15
N GLY A 35 1.83 9.32 -1.47
CA GLY A 35 1.86 9.46 -0.01
C GLY A 35 1.66 8.11 0.70
N LEU A 36 0.72 7.30 0.22
CA LEU A 36 0.47 5.98 0.79
C LEU A 36 1.64 5.02 0.54
N ARG A 37 2.19 5.00 -0.68
CA ARG A 37 3.37 4.20 -1.05
C ARG A 37 4.53 4.48 -0.09
N GLY A 38 4.85 5.74 0.16
CA GLY A 38 5.91 6.12 1.09
C GLY A 38 5.63 5.68 2.53
N THR A 39 4.35 5.63 2.93
CA THR A 39 3.95 5.15 4.26
C THR A 39 4.09 3.63 4.38
N LEU A 40 3.66 2.87 3.37
CA LEU A 40 3.80 1.41 3.34
C LEU A 40 5.28 0.99 3.30
N LEU A 41 6.13 1.68 2.52
CA LEU A 41 7.57 1.44 2.51
C LEU A 41 8.19 1.55 3.91
N ARG A 42 7.84 2.59 4.66
CA ARG A 42 8.32 2.75 6.05
C ARG A 42 7.84 1.64 6.98
N GLN A 43 6.64 1.09 6.77
CA GLN A 43 6.16 -0.04 7.56
C GLN A 43 6.89 -1.34 7.19
N LEU A 44 7.20 -1.56 5.90
CA LEU A 44 8.06 -2.67 5.46
C LEU A 44 9.46 -2.58 6.07
N GLU A 45 10.11 -1.42 6.02
CA GLU A 45 11.42 -1.19 6.63
C GLU A 45 11.41 -1.53 8.15
N ARG A 46 10.32 -1.19 8.85
CA ARG A 46 10.15 -1.53 10.27
C ARG A 46 10.01 -3.04 10.48
N LEU A 47 9.20 -3.70 9.66
CA LEU A 47 9.01 -5.15 9.71
C LEU A 47 10.33 -5.89 9.46
N GLU A 48 11.08 -5.49 8.43
CA GLU A 48 12.40 -6.04 8.11
C GLU A 48 13.42 -5.83 9.23
N ALA A 49 13.36 -4.69 9.92
CA ALA A 49 14.18 -4.37 11.07
C ALA A 49 13.75 -5.12 12.36
N GLY A 50 12.70 -5.95 12.32
CA GLY A 50 12.15 -6.62 13.49
C GLY A 50 11.50 -5.64 14.50
N THR A 51 11.15 -4.43 14.03
CA THR A 51 10.47 -3.42 14.85
C THR A 51 8.98 -3.72 14.89
N GLU A 52 8.39 -3.64 16.07
CA GLU A 52 6.95 -3.83 16.24
C GLU A 52 6.17 -2.80 15.40
N VAL A 53 5.19 -3.30 14.65
CA VAL A 53 4.25 -2.49 13.87
C VAL A 53 2.84 -2.67 14.41
N ASN A 54 2.02 -1.63 14.30
CA ASN A 54 0.60 -1.75 14.59
C ASN A 54 -0.08 -2.44 13.40
N VAL A 55 -0.49 -3.70 13.58
CA VAL A 55 -1.07 -4.50 12.49
C VAL A 55 -2.42 -3.96 12.04
N ASP A 56 -3.24 -3.44 12.96
CA ASP A 56 -4.53 -2.85 12.60
C ASP A 56 -4.36 -1.59 11.74
N GLU A 57 -3.31 -0.78 12.02
CA GLU A 57 -2.96 0.38 11.19
C GLU A 57 -2.42 -0.06 9.83
N LEU A 58 -1.57 -1.09 9.80
CA LEU A 58 -1.01 -1.63 8.57
C LEU A 58 -2.11 -2.18 7.65
N ASP A 59 -3.07 -2.90 8.20
CA ASP A 59 -4.21 -3.44 7.45
C ASP A 59 -5.07 -2.31 6.85
N GLN A 60 -5.32 -1.23 7.60
CA GLN A 60 -6.01 -0.06 7.08
C GLN A 60 -5.25 0.62 5.93
N LEU A 61 -3.92 0.70 6.01
CA LEU A 61 -3.08 1.24 4.93
C LEU A 61 -3.13 0.35 3.67
N VAL A 62 -3.13 -0.98 3.86
CA VAL A 62 -3.25 -1.96 2.77
C VAL A 62 -4.61 -1.85 2.09
N GLU A 63 -5.70 -1.82 2.86
CA GLU A 63 -7.05 -1.61 2.35
C GLU A 63 -7.13 -0.30 1.54
N ARG A 64 -6.61 0.80 2.10
CA ARG A 64 -6.59 2.09 1.41
C ARG A 64 -5.83 2.05 0.09
N GLY A 65 -4.76 1.25 0.00
CA GLY A 65 -3.99 1.08 -1.23
C GLY A 65 -4.78 0.38 -2.32
N TYR A 66 -5.51 -0.67 -1.96
CA TYR A 66 -6.41 -1.34 -2.90
C TYR A 66 -7.56 -0.43 -3.37
N GLU A 67 -8.09 0.43 -2.50
CA GLU A 67 -9.10 1.42 -2.90
C GLU A 67 -8.57 2.38 -3.96
N ILE A 68 -7.38 2.96 -3.73
CA ILE A 68 -6.72 3.86 -4.68
C ILE A 68 -6.50 3.19 -6.02
N LEU A 69 -5.97 1.96 -6.03
CA LEU A 69 -5.75 1.21 -7.27
C LEU A 69 -7.06 0.92 -8.02
N ARG A 70 -8.12 0.56 -7.28
CA ARG A 70 -9.44 0.29 -7.85
C ARG A 70 -10.04 1.55 -8.47
N ASP A 71 -9.93 2.68 -7.80
CA ASP A 71 -10.52 3.94 -8.26
C ASP A 71 -9.73 4.53 -9.44
N ALA A 72 -8.40 4.40 -9.44
CA ALA A 72 -7.57 4.73 -10.60
C ALA A 72 -7.86 3.84 -11.80
N ALA A 73 -8.09 2.53 -11.61
CA ALA A 73 -8.49 1.63 -12.68
C ALA A 73 -9.84 2.02 -13.30
N ARG A 74 -10.79 2.50 -12.47
CA ARG A 74 -12.07 3.04 -12.94
C ARG A 74 -11.91 4.33 -13.74
N GLU A 75 -10.98 5.21 -13.35
CA GLU A 75 -10.65 6.43 -14.11
C GLU A 75 -10.22 6.09 -15.55
N ILE A 76 -9.40 5.04 -15.71
CA ILE A 76 -8.95 4.57 -17.03
C ILE A 76 -10.11 3.98 -17.84
N GLY A 77 -10.95 3.14 -17.22
CA GLY A 77 -12.08 2.51 -17.91
C GLY A 77 -13.26 3.44 -18.22
N ALA A 78 -13.30 4.62 -17.59
CA ALA A 78 -14.31 5.65 -17.83
C ALA A 78 -13.89 6.68 -18.90
N ARG A 79 -12.64 6.61 -19.38
CA ARG A 79 -12.12 7.40 -20.51
C ARG A 79 -12.28 6.63 -21.83
#